data_AF-A0AAU1ICW5-F1
#
_entry.id   AF-A0AAU1ICW5-F1
#
_cell.length_a   1.000
_cell.length_b   1.000
_cell.length_c   1.000
_cell.angle_alpha   90.00
_cell.angle_beta   90.00
_cell.angle_gamma   90.00
#
_symmetry.space_group_name_H-M   'P 1'
#
loop_
_entity.id
_entity.type
_entity.pdbx_description
1 polymer ?
#
loop_
_entity_poly.entity_id
_entity_poly.type
_entity_poly.pdbx_seq_one_letter_code
_entity_poly.pdbx_strand_id
1 'polypeptide(L)'
;MTAQSVHPAPDPGRIPRTQDAVAAALPPAQRMEFYRQMGEATDDTIGAVLRRWWTLVQVASDPATARTAAAVQAGTAPGRSAAAVLRERQDNR
;
A
#
# COMPACT_ATOMS: atom_id res chain seq x y z
N MET A 1 -23.69 -22.26 23.94
CA MET A 1 -22.53 -22.15 23.03
C MET A 1 -22.25 -20.67 22.83
N THR A 2 -21.34 -20.09 23.62
CA THR A 2 -21.02 -18.65 23.56
C THR A 2 -19.82 -18.46 22.63
N ALA A 3 -20.04 -17.87 21.46
CA ALA A 3 -18.97 -17.44 20.57
C ALA A 3 -18.26 -16.24 21.22
N GLN A 4 -17.10 -16.47 21.84
CA GLN A 4 -16.22 -15.36 22.19
C GLN A 4 -15.59 -14.82 20.91
N SER A 5 -15.85 -13.54 20.63
CA SER A 5 -15.13 -12.78 19.63
C SER A 5 -13.66 -12.76 20.04
N VAL A 6 -12.82 -13.54 19.34
CA VAL A 6 -11.37 -13.39 19.43
C VAL A 6 -11.06 -12.02 18.83
N HIS A 7 -11.01 -10.99 19.68
CA HIS A 7 -10.51 -9.69 19.28
C HIS A 7 -8.98 -9.87 19.15
N PRO A 8 -8.42 -9.91 17.94
CA PRO A 8 -6.97 -10.00 17.80
C PRO A 8 -6.39 -8.75 18.47
N ALA A 9 -5.40 -8.91 19.34
CA ALA A 9 -4.69 -7.77 19.88
C ALA A 9 -4.22 -6.89 18.71
N PRO A 10 -4.36 -5.54 18.81
CA PRO A 10 -3.92 -4.66 17.75
C PRO A 10 -2.43 -4.90 17.48
N ASP A 11 -2.12 -5.28 16.25
CA ASP A 11 -0.74 -5.39 15.79
C ASP A 11 -0.08 -4.02 15.95
N PRO A 12 0.97 -3.87 16.77
CA PRO A 12 1.59 -2.58 17.06
C PRO A 12 2.19 -1.90 15.82
N GLY A 13 2.40 -2.64 14.72
CA GLY A 13 2.84 -2.09 13.44
C GLY A 13 1.70 -1.72 12.47
N ARG A 14 0.45 -2.00 12.82
CA ARG A 14 -0.71 -1.69 11.96
C ARG A 14 -1.17 -0.26 12.17
N ILE A 15 -1.14 0.53 11.11
CA ILE A 15 -1.73 1.87 11.05
C ILE A 15 -3.24 1.73 11.31
N PRO A 16 -3.84 2.50 12.24
CA PRO A 16 -5.29 2.53 12.42
C PRO A 16 -6.00 2.93 11.12
N ARG A 17 -7.15 2.31 10.82
CA ARG A 17 -7.94 2.65 9.63
C ARG A 17 -8.85 3.86 9.89
N THR A 18 -8.22 4.98 10.24
CA THR A 18 -8.88 6.28 10.40
C THR A 18 -8.30 7.27 9.38
N GLN A 19 -9.08 8.29 9.03
CA GLN A 19 -8.64 9.31 8.07
C GLN A 19 -7.34 10.00 8.51
N ASP A 20 -7.23 10.37 9.79
CA ASP A 20 -6.05 11.05 10.33
C ASP A 20 -4.81 10.14 10.36
N ALA A 21 -4.96 8.88 10.78
CA ALA A 21 -3.83 7.96 10.81
C ALA A 21 -3.30 7.65 9.41
N VAL A 22 -4.21 7.49 8.43
CA VAL A 22 -3.83 7.30 7.02
C VAL A 22 -3.17 8.56 6.47
N ALA A 23 -3.72 9.75 6.73
CA ALA A 23 -3.13 11.01 6.29
C ALA A 23 -1.72 11.23 6.88
N ALA A 24 -1.53 10.96 8.16
CA ALA A 24 -0.25 11.10 8.84
C ALA A 24 0.83 10.18 8.26
N ALA A 25 0.46 8.96 7.84
CA ALA A 25 1.36 8.00 7.22
C ALA A 25 1.73 8.33 5.76
N LEU A 26 0.97 9.20 5.09
CA LEU A 26 1.22 9.57 3.70
C LEU A 26 2.32 10.64 3.57
N PRO A 27 3.19 10.53 2.53
CA PRO A 27 4.05 11.62 2.11
C PRO A 27 3.22 12.88 1.77
N PRO A 28 3.78 14.10 1.97
CA PRO A 28 3.02 15.35 1.77
C PRO A 28 2.33 15.46 0.40
N ALA A 29 3.01 15.03 -0.67
CA ALA A 29 2.45 15.06 -2.03
C ALA A 29 1.21 14.15 -2.21
N GLN A 30 1.18 13.00 -1.53
CA GLN A 30 0.06 12.05 -1.61
C GLN A 30 -1.09 12.42 -0.68
N ARG A 31 -0.80 13.15 0.42
CA ARG A 31 -1.79 13.58 1.40
C ARG A 31 -2.87 14.48 0.79
N MET A 32 -2.49 15.34 -0.17
CA MET A 32 -3.45 16.22 -0.86
C MET A 32 -4.43 15.44 -1.74
N GLU A 33 -3.92 14.47 -2.50
CA GLU A 33 -4.74 13.61 -3.32
C GLU A 33 -5.67 12.72 -2.49
N PHE A 34 -5.21 12.26 -1.32
CA PHE A 34 -6.05 11.56 -0.36
C PHE A 34 -7.23 12.41 0.12
N TYR A 35 -6.97 13.65 0.59
CA TYR A 35 -8.05 14.53 1.03
C TYR A 35 -8.99 14.92 -0.10
N ARG A 36 -8.47 15.11 -1.32
CA ARG A 36 -9.31 15.36 -2.51
C ARG A 36 -10.30 14.21 -2.73
N GLN A 37 -9.81 12.96 -2.77
CA GLN A 37 -10.68 11.80 -2.97
C GLN A 37 -11.66 11.56 -1.81
N MET A 38 -11.26 11.85 -0.56
CA MET A 38 -12.17 11.77 0.59
C MET A 38 -13.27 12.82 0.54
N GLY A 39 -12.98 14.03 0.05
CA GLY A 39 -13.95 15.12 -0.10
C GLY A 39 -14.89 14.96 -1.30
N GLU A 40 -14.47 14.26 -2.34
CA GLU A 40 -15.30 13.92 -3.52
C GLU A 40 -16.14 12.66 -3.31
N ALA A 41 -15.79 11.83 -2.32
CA ALA A 41 -16.48 10.58 -2.05
C ALA A 41 -17.90 10.82 -1.51
N THR A 42 -18.83 10.00 -1.99
CA THR A 42 -20.18 9.86 -1.43
C THR A 42 -20.15 8.95 -0.20
N ASP A 43 -21.24 8.95 0.58
CA ASP A 43 -21.43 8.05 1.72
C ASP A 43 -21.20 6.57 1.36
N ASP A 44 -21.60 6.14 0.16
CA ASP A 44 -21.38 4.77 -0.32
C ASP A 44 -19.91 4.46 -0.66
N THR A 45 -19.13 5.47 -1.05
CA THR A 45 -17.78 5.28 -1.61
C THR A 45 -16.66 5.66 -0.65
N ILE A 46 -16.94 6.47 0.37
CA ILE A 46 -15.95 6.99 1.32
C ILE A 46 -15.20 5.87 2.06
N GLY A 47 -15.92 4.79 2.41
CA GLY A 47 -15.33 3.61 3.03
C GLY A 47 -14.38 2.84 2.11
N ALA A 48 -14.63 2.85 0.79
CA ALA A 48 -13.77 2.21 -0.19
C ALA A 48 -12.50 3.04 -0.44
N VAL A 49 -12.63 4.37 -0.53
CA VAL A 49 -11.49 5.30 -0.63
C VAL A 49 -10.56 5.14 0.56
N LEU A 50 -11.08 5.21 1.79
CA LEU A 50 -10.29 5.04 3.00
C LEU A 50 -9.58 3.69 3.04
N ARG A 51 -10.27 2.60 2.66
CA ARG A 51 -9.69 1.24 2.66
C ARG A 51 -8.57 1.11 1.64
N ARG A 52 -8.72 1.69 0.45
CA ARG A 52 -7.70 1.68 -0.61
C ARG A 52 -6.44 2.39 -0.12
N TRP A 53 -6.57 3.61 0.37
CA TRP A 53 -5.43 4.39 0.86
C TRP A 53 -4.76 3.75 2.08
N TRP A 54 -5.56 3.22 3.02
CA TRP A 54 -5.04 2.45 4.14
C TRP A 54 -4.21 1.24 3.69
N THR A 55 -4.66 0.51 2.67
CA THR A 55 -3.91 -0.64 2.14
C THR A 55 -2.58 -0.20 1.53
N LEU A 56 -2.58 0.91 0.80
CA LEU A 56 -1.35 1.46 0.20
C LEU A 56 -0.32 1.84 1.27
N VAL A 57 -0.74 2.55 2.33
CA VAL A 57 0.19 2.92 3.40
C VAL A 57 0.66 1.72 4.21
N GLN A 58 -0.21 0.74 4.45
CA GLN A 58 0.17 -0.51 5.13
C GLN A 58 1.26 -1.27 4.36
N VAL A 59 1.13 -1.36 3.03
CA VAL A 59 2.14 -2.00 2.18
C VAL A 59 3.43 -1.18 2.16
N ALA A 60 3.33 0.15 2.06
CA ALA A 60 4.51 1.02 2.06
C ALA A 60 5.28 0.99 3.40
N SER A 61 4.58 0.80 4.52
CA SER A 61 5.18 0.68 5.86
C SER A 61 5.75 -0.72 6.16
N ASP A 62 5.46 -1.72 5.32
CA ASP A 62 5.98 -3.07 5.50
C ASP A 62 7.51 -3.13 5.21
N PRO A 63 8.34 -3.55 6.18
CA PRO A 63 9.79 -3.61 6.00
C PRO A 63 10.24 -4.55 4.87
N ALA A 64 9.47 -5.59 4.53
CA ALA A 64 9.80 -6.47 3.41
C ALA A 64 9.59 -5.77 2.06
N THR A 65 8.58 -4.91 1.95
CA THR A 65 8.34 -4.06 0.79
C THR A 65 9.50 -3.07 0.57
N ALA A 66 9.98 -2.42 1.62
CA ALA A 66 11.15 -1.53 1.54
C ALA A 66 12.42 -2.28 1.08
N ARG A 67 12.67 -3.48 1.62
CA ARG A 67 13.81 -4.32 1.19
C ARG A 67 13.69 -4.75 -0.28
N THR A 68 12.49 -5.11 -0.72
CA THR A 68 12.23 -5.50 -2.11
C THR A 68 12.46 -4.32 -3.04
N ALA A 69 11.95 -3.14 -2.71
CA ALA A 69 12.17 -1.92 -3.48
C ALA A 69 13.67 -1.57 -3.58
N ALA A 70 14.40 -1.66 -2.47
CA ALA A 70 15.84 -1.44 -2.45
C ALA A 70 16.60 -2.46 -3.31
N ALA A 71 16.24 -3.74 -3.26
CA ALA A 71 16.83 -4.78 -4.09
C ALA A 71 16.54 -4.55 -5.59
N VAL A 72 15.33 -4.11 -5.94
CA VAL A 72 14.99 -3.74 -7.33
C VAL A 72 15.84 -2.56 -7.79
N GLN A 73 15.94 -1.51 -6.98
CA GLN A 73 16.70 -0.32 -7.31
C GLN A 73 18.21 -0.57 -7.40
N ALA A 74 18.74 -1.49 -6.57
CA ALA A 74 20.12 -1.94 -6.64
C ALA A 74 20.39 -2.97 -7.75
N GLY A 75 19.34 -3.45 -8.46
CA GLY A 75 19.46 -4.51 -9.46
C GLY A 75 19.78 -5.89 -8.88
N THR A 76 19.57 -6.09 -7.57
CA THR A 76 19.87 -7.32 -6.84
C THR A 76 18.62 -8.13 -6.47
N ALA A 77 17.43 -7.65 -6.85
CA ALA A 77 16.19 -8.39 -6.65
C ALA A 77 16.21 -9.71 -7.45
N PRO A 78 15.79 -10.84 -6.84
CA PRO A 78 15.68 -12.10 -7.54
C PRO A 78 14.64 -12.02 -8.67
N GLY A 79 15.01 -12.50 -9.86
CA GLY A 79 14.15 -12.49 -11.05
C GLY A 79 14.88 -11.96 -12.29
N ARG A 80 14.18 -11.93 -13.44
CA ARG A 80 14.69 -11.24 -14.64
C ARG A 80 14.28 -9.77 -14.58
N SER A 81 15.18 -8.87 -14.95
CA SER A 81 14.85 -7.45 -15.08
C SER A 81 13.79 -7.25 -16.17
N ALA A 82 12.89 -6.27 -15.98
CA ALA A 82 11.88 -5.94 -16.98
C ALA A 82 12.51 -5.59 -18.34
N ALA A 83 13.67 -4.93 -18.31
CA ALA A 83 14.44 -4.61 -19.51
C ALA A 83 14.95 -5.87 -20.25
N ALA A 84 15.41 -6.90 -19.52
CA ALA A 84 15.83 -8.16 -20.12
C ALA A 84 14.65 -8.89 -20.78
N VAL A 85 13.50 -8.93 -20.11
CA VAL A 85 12.27 -9.53 -20.66
C VAL A 85 11.77 -8.78 -21.89
N LEU A 86 11.82 -7.44 -21.87
CA LEU A 86 11.40 -6.62 -23.01
C LEU A 86 12.35 -6.76 -24.21
N ARG A 87 13.65 -6.89 -23.97
CA ARG A 87 14.65 -7.13 -25.03
C ARG A 87 14.44 -8.48 -25.69
N GLU A 88 14.28 -9.55 -24.91
CA GLU A 88 13.94 -10.90 -25.39
C GLU A 88 12.66 -10.91 -26.24
N ARG A 89 11.64 -10.13 -25.85
CA ARG A 89 10.40 -9.97 -26.64
C ARG A 89 10.59 -9.24 -27.97
N GLN A 90 11.60 -8.38 -28.08
CA GLN A 90 11.92 -7.63 -29.30
C GLN A 90 12.81 -8.44 -30.25
N ASP A 91 13.76 -9.21 -29.71
CA ASP A 91 14.68 -10.05 -30.48
C ASP A 91 13.99 -11.30 -31.05
N ASN A 92 12.92 -11.77 -30.42
CA ASN A 92 12.19 -12.99 -30.82
C ASN A 92 10.99 -12.72 -31.74
N ARG A 93 11.02 -11.61 -32.49
CA ARG A 93 9.99 -11.15 -33.44
C ARG A 93 10.54 -11.10 -34.85
#